data_AF-A0A0A1GXR4-F1
#
_entry.id   AF-A0A0A1GXR4-F1
#
_cell.length_a   1.000
_cell.length_b   1.000
_cell.length_c   1.000
_cell.angle_alpha   90.00
_cell.angle_beta   90.00
_cell.angle_gamma   90.00
#
_symmetry.space_group_name_H-M   'P 1'
#
loop_
_entity.id
_entity.type
_entity.pdbx_description
1 polymer ?
#
loop_
_entity_poly.entity_id
_entity_poly.type
_entity_poly.pdbx_seq_one_letter_code
_entity_poly.pdbx_strand_id
1 'polypeptide(L)'
;MYQAAHYETVASALVVKMGHEINPEFKIGCMMAMGPTYPATPVPQDVMKAERTMQAGYWLADIQCKGKYPNWLKRYFERHHFALDITEADLNILAVGTVDYIGFSYYASHVTKTDDYCC
;
A
#
# COMPACT_ATOMS: atom_id res chain seq x y z
N MET A 1 -13.83 -2.11 -2.31
CA MET A 1 -12.90 -1.53 -1.32
C MET A 1 -11.74 -0.74 -1.96
N TYR A 2 -11.16 -1.18 -3.10
CA TYR A 2 -10.06 -0.45 -3.78
C TYR A 2 -10.39 0.99 -4.22
N GLN A 3 -11.61 1.25 -4.70
CA GLN A 3 -12.00 2.60 -5.13
C GLN A 3 -11.98 3.61 -3.97
N ALA A 4 -12.59 3.27 -2.84
CA ALA A 4 -12.59 4.13 -1.66
C ALA A 4 -11.16 4.37 -1.16
N ALA A 5 -10.35 3.30 -1.13
CA ALA A 5 -8.96 3.39 -0.71
C ALA A 5 -8.10 4.24 -1.68
N HIS A 6 -8.41 4.24 -2.99
CA HIS A 6 -7.81 5.17 -3.94
C HIS A 6 -8.11 6.62 -3.57
N TYR A 7 -9.38 6.97 -3.39
CA TYR A 7 -9.78 8.33 -3.02
C TYR A 7 -9.17 8.78 -1.68
N GLU A 8 -9.03 7.86 -0.71
CA GLU A 8 -8.34 8.13 0.54
C GLU A 8 -6.87 8.51 0.31
N THR A 9 -6.14 7.77 -0.54
CA THR A 9 -4.75 8.12 -0.88
C THR A 9 -4.62 9.44 -1.61
N VAL A 10 -5.59 9.78 -2.49
CA VAL A 10 -5.65 11.06 -3.20
C VAL A 10 -5.90 12.21 -2.22
N ALA A 11 -6.85 12.06 -1.30
CA ALA A 11 -7.12 13.03 -0.25
C ALA A 11 -5.89 13.24 0.67
N SER A 12 -5.19 12.16 1.05
CA SER A 12 -3.93 12.25 1.81
C SER A 12 -2.88 13.08 1.06
N ALA A 13 -2.66 12.79 -0.23
CA ALA A 13 -1.68 13.52 -1.05
C ALA A 13 -2.03 15.02 -1.20
N LEU A 14 -3.32 15.35 -1.35
CA LEU A 14 -3.78 16.74 -1.36
C LEU A 14 -3.44 17.46 -0.04
N VAL A 15 -3.68 16.80 1.10
CA VAL A 15 -3.40 17.37 2.43
C VAL A 15 -1.90 17.55 2.66
N VAL A 16 -1.06 16.61 2.23
CA VAL A 16 0.41 16.75 2.29
C VAL A 16 0.84 17.99 1.51
N LYS A 17 0.41 18.13 0.25
CA LYS A 17 0.73 19.29 -0.60
C LYS A 17 0.31 20.61 0.06
N MET A 18 -0.96 20.70 0.50
CA MET A 18 -1.47 21.90 1.16
C MET A 18 -0.72 22.21 2.46
N GLY A 19 -0.36 21.19 3.23
CA GLY A 19 0.40 21.35 4.48
C GLY A 19 1.77 21.99 4.25
N HIS A 20 2.50 21.56 3.22
CA HIS A 20 3.79 22.16 2.87
C HIS A 20 3.66 23.55 2.24
N GLU A 21 2.56 23.85 1.55
CA GLU A 21 2.25 25.22 1.09
C GLU A 21 2.01 26.19 2.27
N ILE A 22 1.38 25.71 3.35
CA ILE A 22 1.15 26.47 4.58
C ILE A 22 2.46 26.66 5.36
N ASN A 23 3.20 25.57 5.54
CA ASN A 23 4.49 25.60 6.21
C ASN A 23 5.41 24.49 5.68
N PRO A 24 6.51 24.84 4.98
CA PRO A 24 7.43 23.84 4.43
C PRO A 24 8.17 23.03 5.49
N GLU A 25 8.19 23.47 6.75
CA GLU A 25 8.84 22.77 7.86
C GLU A 25 7.97 21.66 8.47
N PHE A 26 6.69 21.56 8.10
CA PHE A 26 5.84 20.48 8.60
C PHE A 26 6.36 19.11 8.19
N LYS A 27 6.21 18.15 9.11
CA LYS A 27 6.41 16.72 8.87
C LYS A 27 5.06 16.04 8.92
N ILE A 28 4.60 15.57 7.77
CA ILE A 28 3.29 14.96 7.58
C ILE A 28 3.50 13.50 7.20
N GLY A 29 2.95 12.59 8.00
CA GLY A 29 3.16 11.16 7.85
C GLY A 29 1.88 10.40 7.56
N CYS A 30 2.02 9.17 7.08
CA CYS A 30 0.93 8.18 7.09
C CYS A 30 1.09 7.22 8.29
N MET A 31 0.01 6.57 8.68
CA MET A 31 0.02 5.48 9.65
C MET A 31 -0.25 4.15 8.94
N MET A 32 0.59 3.14 9.19
CA MET A 32 0.36 1.76 8.76
C MET A 32 0.12 0.85 9.98
N ALA A 33 -0.90 0.00 9.92
CA ALA A 33 -1.00 -1.14 10.83
C ALA A 33 0.00 -2.22 10.37
N MET A 34 1.18 -2.27 11.00
CA MET A 34 2.26 -3.17 10.60
C MET A 34 2.18 -4.48 11.39
N GLY A 35 1.79 -5.55 10.70
CA GLY A 35 1.83 -6.93 11.19
C GLY A 35 2.70 -7.78 10.26
N PRO A 36 4.02 -7.91 10.51
CA PRO A 36 4.91 -8.67 9.64
C PRO A 36 4.45 -10.12 9.57
N THR A 37 4.36 -10.66 8.35
CA THR A 37 3.95 -12.02 8.07
C THR A 37 5.16 -12.86 7.68
N TYR A 38 5.41 -13.93 8.43
CA TYR A 38 6.50 -14.87 8.19
C TYR A 38 5.97 -16.19 7.61
N PRO A 39 6.75 -16.89 6.77
CA PRO A 39 6.38 -18.21 6.31
C PRO A 39 6.51 -19.25 7.43
N ALA A 40 5.59 -20.22 7.48
CA ALA A 40 5.62 -21.29 8.47
C ALA A 40 6.79 -22.26 8.25
N THR A 41 7.21 -22.44 7.00
CA THR A 41 8.30 -23.34 6.61
C THR A 41 9.14 -22.70 5.50
N PRO A 42 10.36 -23.21 5.20
CA PRO A 42 11.20 -22.64 4.14
C PRO A 42 10.79 -23.09 2.72
N VAL A 43 9.68 -23.82 2.55
CA VAL A 43 9.26 -24.25 1.21
C VAL A 43 8.92 -23.02 0.36
N PRO A 44 9.29 -22.99 -0.93
CA PRO A 44 9.13 -21.80 -1.77
C PRO A 44 7.70 -21.24 -1.81
N GLN A 45 6.69 -22.11 -1.71
CA GLN A 45 5.28 -21.76 -1.70
C GLN A 45 4.89 -20.95 -0.47
N ASP A 46 5.36 -21.34 0.72
CA ASP A 46 5.12 -20.60 1.98
C ASP A 46 5.81 -19.23 1.94
N VAL A 47 7.06 -19.20 1.46
CA VAL A 47 7.85 -17.95 1.31
C VAL A 47 7.12 -16.98 0.38
N MET A 48 6.65 -17.46 -0.77
CA MET A 48 5.91 -16.63 -1.72
C MET A 48 4.56 -16.17 -1.16
N LYS A 49 3.85 -17.01 -0.40
CA LYS A 49 2.61 -16.60 0.28
C LYS A 49 2.88 -15.50 1.30
N ALA A 50 3.92 -15.62 2.11
CA ALA A 50 4.31 -14.59 3.08
C ALA A 50 4.64 -13.25 2.39
N GLU A 51 5.45 -13.27 1.33
CA GLU A 51 5.80 -12.08 0.54
C GLU A 51 4.55 -11.42 -0.07
N ARG A 52 3.65 -12.21 -0.66
CA ARG A 52 2.41 -11.69 -1.26
C ARG A 52 1.44 -11.13 -0.22
N THR A 53 1.34 -11.74 0.96
CA THR A 53 0.56 -11.22 2.08
C THR A 53 1.12 -9.88 2.55
N MET A 54 2.45 -9.79 2.69
CA MET A 54 3.13 -8.54 3.03
C MET A 54 2.86 -7.44 1.99
N GLN A 55 3.07 -7.72 0.71
CA GLN A 55 2.78 -6.78 -0.38
C GLN A 55 1.33 -6.28 -0.37
N ALA A 56 0.37 -7.17 -0.12
CA ALA A 56 -1.03 -6.83 0.02
C ALA A 56 -1.37 -6.08 1.33
N GLY A 57 -0.53 -6.16 2.35
CA GLY A 57 -0.72 -5.47 3.63
C GLY A 57 -0.29 -3.99 3.60
N TYR A 58 0.73 -3.64 2.81
CA TYR A 58 1.31 -2.28 2.82
C TYR A 58 1.13 -1.47 1.53
N TRP A 59 0.36 -1.95 0.55
CA TRP A 59 0.24 -1.26 -0.75
C TRP A 59 -0.28 0.19 -0.65
N LEU A 60 -1.10 0.52 0.37
CA LEU A 60 -1.56 1.88 0.63
C LEU A 60 -0.42 2.80 1.05
N ALA A 61 0.47 2.31 1.91
CA ALA A 61 1.66 3.07 2.27
C ALA A 61 2.63 3.18 1.11
N ASP A 62 2.75 2.15 0.27
CA ASP A 62 3.54 2.24 -0.97
C ASP A 62 3.08 3.41 -1.84
N ILE A 63 1.77 3.60 -2.01
CA ILE A 63 1.24 4.74 -2.78
C ILE A 63 1.56 6.07 -2.08
N GLN A 64 1.30 6.17 -0.77
CA GLN A 64 1.54 7.42 -0.03
C GLN A 64 3.03 7.80 0.06
N CYS A 65 3.94 6.83 0.06
CA CYS A 65 5.38 7.06 0.17
C CYS A 65 6.07 7.22 -1.19
N LYS A 66 5.62 6.47 -2.21
CA LYS A 66 6.26 6.43 -3.54
C LYS A 66 5.52 7.25 -4.59
N GLY A 67 4.33 7.77 -4.25
CA GLY A 67 3.48 8.56 -5.13
C GLY A 67 2.96 7.82 -6.36
N LYS A 68 3.00 6.48 -6.35
CA LYS A 68 2.60 5.66 -7.51
C LYS A 68 2.15 4.27 -7.10
N TYR A 69 1.26 3.71 -7.93
CA TYR A 69 0.80 2.34 -7.78
C TYR A 69 1.92 1.32 -7.99
N PRO A 70 2.03 0.30 -7.11
CA PRO A 70 2.86 -0.88 -7.37
C PRO A 70 2.46 -1.57 -8.69
N ASN A 71 3.44 -1.99 -9.49
CA ASN A 71 3.17 -2.63 -10.77
C ASN A 71 2.34 -3.92 -10.62
N TRP A 72 2.58 -4.71 -9.58
CA TRP A 72 1.82 -5.94 -9.33
C TRP A 72 0.33 -5.65 -9.09
N LEU A 73 -0.01 -4.52 -8.46
CA LEU A 73 -1.38 -4.15 -8.13
C LEU A 73 -2.15 -3.68 -9.38
N LYS A 74 -1.49 -2.92 -10.25
CA LYS A 74 -2.03 -2.58 -11.58
C LYS A 74 -2.36 -3.84 -12.38
N ARG A 75 -1.41 -4.79 -12.45
CA ARG A 75 -1.63 -6.09 -13.11
C ARG A 75 -2.73 -6.91 -12.45
N TYR A 76 -2.89 -6.80 -11.13
CA TYR A 76 -3.98 -7.45 -10.42
C TYR A 76 -5.34 -6.87 -10.83
N PHE A 77 -5.48 -5.54 -10.86
CA PHE A 77 -6.70 -4.87 -11.33
C PHE A 77 -7.06 -5.25 -12.77
N GLU A 78 -6.07 -5.27 -13.67
CA GLU A 78 -6.23 -5.69 -15.07
C GLU A 78 -6.77 -7.12 -15.17
N ARG A 79 -6.15 -8.08 -14.46
CA ARG A 79 -6.56 -9.51 -14.50
C ARG A 79 -7.95 -9.76 -13.91
N HIS A 80 -8.36 -8.97 -12.93
CA HIS A 80 -9.67 -9.09 -12.30
C HIS A 80 -10.73 -8.18 -12.92
N HIS A 81 -10.41 -7.50 -14.02
CA HIS A 81 -11.30 -6.59 -14.74
C HIS A 81 -11.95 -5.52 -13.82
N PHE A 82 -11.18 -5.00 -12.87
CA PHE A 82 -11.65 -3.90 -12.03
C PHE A 82 -11.69 -2.61 -12.83
N ALA A 83 -12.88 -2.04 -12.98
CA ALA A 83 -13.09 -0.70 -13.53
C ALA A 83 -13.05 0.32 -12.38
N LEU A 84 -11.84 0.71 -11.99
CA LEU A 84 -11.63 1.77 -10.99
C LEU A 84 -11.57 3.13 -11.67
N ASP A 85 -12.21 4.12 -11.05
CA ASP A 85 -12.08 5.53 -11.38
C ASP A 85 -10.76 6.05 -10.80
N ILE A 86 -9.70 5.95 -11.59
CA ILE A 86 -8.36 6.49 -11.30
C ILE A 86 -7.99 7.40 -12.46
N THR A 87 -8.03 8.70 -12.23
CA THR A 87 -7.78 9.70 -13.28
C THR A 87 -6.29 10.07 -13.38
N GLU A 88 -5.90 10.69 -14.48
CA GLU A 88 -4.55 11.24 -14.62
C GLU A 88 -4.27 12.34 -13.58
N ALA A 89 -5.30 13.12 -13.22
CA ALA A 89 -5.19 14.12 -12.16
C ALA A 89 -4.89 13.47 -10.80
N ASP A 90 -5.52 12.34 -10.49
CA ASP A 90 -5.24 11.58 -9.27
C ASP A 90 -3.79 11.07 -9.25
N LEU A 91 -3.31 10.52 -10.37
CA LEU A 91 -1.93 10.04 -10.47
C LEU A 91 -0.92 11.18 -10.29
N ASN A 92 -1.20 12.36 -10.85
CA ASN A 92 -0.35 13.54 -10.71
C ASN A 92 -0.30 14.05 -9.27
N ILE A 93 -1.44 14.08 -8.55
CA ILE A 93 -1.44 14.53 -7.17
C ILE A 93 -0.74 13.53 -6.24
N LEU A 94 -0.93 12.23 -6.45
CA LEU A 94 -0.21 11.19 -5.71
C LEU A 94 1.31 11.34 -5.86
N ALA A 95 1.79 11.67 -7.06
CA ALA A 95 3.22 11.82 -7.34
C ALA A 95 3.88 13.00 -6.59
N VAL A 96 3.14 14.06 -6.29
CA VAL A 96 3.66 15.27 -5.61
C VAL A 96 3.31 15.34 -4.12
N GLY A 97 2.35 14.55 -3.64
CA GLY A 97 1.88 14.55 -2.25
C GLY A 97 2.41 13.38 -1.42
N THR A 98 3.72 13.09 -1.49
CA THR A 98 4.33 11.98 -0.74
C THR A 98 4.63 12.36 0.71
N VAL A 99 4.39 11.44 1.63
CA VAL A 99 4.59 11.67 3.08
C VAL A 99 6.06 11.79 3.49
N ASP A 100 6.32 12.54 4.56
CA ASP A 100 7.66 12.77 5.14
C ASP A 100 8.15 11.62 6.02
N TYR A 101 7.21 10.90 6.65
CA TYR A 101 7.53 9.78 7.54
C TYR A 101 6.42 8.73 7.54
N ILE A 102 6.77 7.54 8.00
CA ILE A 102 5.83 6.43 8.23
C ILE A 102 5.72 6.22 9.74
N GLY A 103 4.54 6.49 10.29
CA GLY A 103 4.13 5.95 11.57
C GLY A 103 3.64 4.53 11.38
N PHE A 104 3.93 3.64 12.33
CA PHE A 104 3.32 2.31 12.33
C PHE A 104 2.88 1.90 13.71
N SER A 105 1.70 1.28 13.77
CA SER A 105 1.26 0.55 14.95
C SER A 105 1.68 -0.91 14.80
N TYR A 106 2.33 -1.44 15.83
CA TYR A 106 2.79 -2.82 15.87
C TYR A 106 2.26 -3.49 17.13
N TYR A 107 1.60 -4.63 16.93
CA TYR A 107 1.03 -5.41 18.02
C TYR A 107 1.59 -6.84 18.04
N ALA A 108 1.65 -7.48 16.87
CA ALA A 108 2.12 -8.86 16.74
C ALA A 108 2.61 -9.13 15.31
N SER A 109 3.39 -10.20 15.18
CA SER A 109 3.67 -10.84 13.90
C SER A 109 2.64 -11.92 13.58
N HIS A 110 2.59 -12.32 12.32
CA HIS A 110 1.73 -13.39 11.81
C HIS A 110 2.58 -14.48 11.16
N VAL A 111 2.05 -15.70 11.13
CA VAL A 111 2.63 -16.84 10.42
C VAL A 111 1.63 -17.33 9.38
N THR A 112 2.10 -17.58 8.16
CA THR A 112 1.28 -18.12 7.07
C THR A 112 1.89 -19.39 6.49
N LYS A 113 1.03 -20.34 6.11
CA LYS A 113 1.38 -21.55 5.37
C LYS A 113 0.48 -21.64 4.15
N THR A 114 0.95 -22.12 3.00
CA THR A 114 0.08 -22.52 1.89
C THR A 114 -0.78 -23.71 2.30
N ASP A 115 -2.00 -23.77 1.76
CA ASP A 115 -2.86 -24.92 2.00
C ASP A 115 -2.23 -26.15 1.33
N ASP A 116 -2.31 -27.31 1.98
CA ASP A 116 -1.79 -28.58 1.46
C ASP A 116 -2.73 -29.12 0.36
N TYR A 117 -2.89 -28.40 -0.75
CA TYR A 117 -3.54 -28.92 -1.95
C TYR A 117 -2.45 -29.36 -2.94
N CYS A 118 -2.10 -30.64 -2.81
CA CYS A 118 -1.56 -31.41 -3.92
C CYS A 118 -2.71 -31.60 -4.91
N CYS A 119 -2.50 -31.15 -6.15
CA CYS A 119 -3.37 -31.28 -7.33
C CYS A 119 -4.52 -30.27 -7.45
#